data_AF-A0A5J6PE69-F1
#
_entry.id   AF-A0A5J6PE69-F1
#
_cell.length_a   1.000
_cell.length_b   1.000
_cell.length_c   1.000
_cell.angle_alpha   90.00
_cell.angle_beta   90.00
_cell.angle_gamma   90.00
#
_symmetry.space_group_name_H-M   'P 1'
#
loop_
_entity.id
_entity.type
_entity.pdbx_description
1 polymer ?
#
loop_
_entity_poly.entity_id
_entity_poly.type
_entity_poly.pdbx_seq_one_letter_code
_entity_poly.pdbx_strand_id
1 'polypeptide(L)'
;MLVVVLASSTVLAQESQLDLKKWKLEWSDEFNYKNSDLENNWISQNGATENEWVLSSRWRENAVVKNGVLELLSKKETRAESQPWTTGNIWSKRTFHYGYFEARYKYAGAYGTNNSFWLWPKQGVAAGQKACEIDINEGHYPNIINTNVHNWTDTYTLPNGQVSHDDNQLHHTLDGEPGHNIVLKAPIKTTKIRLRSTSPESIHIHEFQVFPPATKYPNVMSPLDSTSVTNYALAKDTNLKTSGVFDKLPSKESFAIDNRLDTRWVSGKHGLKWLELSWDTPKEIGAIQFTNGWLQESGPSLGKYRNLITDYTLEYFDGKKWKLISQYDAADVADYSSDWHTYGMAWDQDYFHFYMDGKLYYSMRNDVCFSEQTILFSLAILKAEIAGPVTDAINGTSMKIDYVRYYTRKK
;
A
#
# COMPACT_ATOMS: atom_id res chain seq x y z
N MET A 1 3.10 50.99 -27.78
CA MET A 1 4.09 49.89 -27.84
C MET A 1 4.01 49.16 -26.50
N LEU A 2 3.22 48.09 -26.44
CA LEU A 2 2.96 47.34 -25.21
C LEU A 2 3.87 46.10 -25.24
N VAL A 3 4.85 46.03 -24.34
CA VAL A 3 5.74 44.88 -24.20
C VAL A 3 5.01 43.84 -23.36
N VAL A 4 4.62 42.73 -23.98
CA VAL A 4 4.15 41.54 -23.27
C VAL A 4 5.39 40.78 -22.81
N VAL A 5 5.60 40.74 -21.50
CA VAL A 5 6.61 39.86 -20.89
C VAL A 5 5.98 38.48 -20.73
N LEU A 6 6.37 37.53 -21.58
CA LEU A 6 6.08 36.11 -21.40
C LEU A 6 6.96 35.57 -20.27
N ALA A 7 6.37 35.38 -19.08
CA ALA A 7 7.01 34.61 -18.02
C ALA A 7 7.07 33.14 -18.47
N SER A 8 8.27 32.64 -18.80
CA SER A 8 8.50 31.21 -18.99
C SER A 8 8.49 30.55 -17.62
N SER A 9 7.41 29.84 -17.29
CA SER A 9 7.40 28.89 -16.18
C SER A 9 8.22 27.67 -16.58
N THR A 10 9.51 27.68 -16.27
CA THR A 10 10.29 26.44 -16.25
C THR A 10 9.80 25.61 -15.07
N VAL A 11 8.91 24.66 -15.33
CA VAL A 11 8.69 23.53 -14.41
C VAL A 11 10.04 22.81 -14.34
N LEU A 12 10.72 22.89 -13.20
CA LEU A 12 11.90 22.06 -12.95
C LEU A 12 11.45 20.61 -13.10
N ALA A 13 11.94 19.91 -14.11
CA ALA A 13 11.72 18.49 -14.27
C ALA A 13 12.33 17.80 -13.05
N GLN A 14 11.47 17.32 -12.16
CA GLN A 14 11.90 16.55 -11.01
C GLN A 14 12.62 15.30 -11.54
N GLU A 15 13.88 15.10 -11.16
CA GLU A 15 14.64 13.91 -11.59
C GLU A 15 13.86 12.67 -11.17
N SER A 16 13.36 11.91 -12.15
CA SER A 16 12.52 10.73 -11.91
C SER A 16 13.33 9.51 -11.43
N GLN A 17 14.66 9.61 -11.44
CA GLN A 17 15.61 8.57 -11.09
C GLN A 17 16.66 9.11 -10.13
N LEU A 18 17.06 8.28 -9.17
CA LEU A 18 18.15 8.59 -8.25
C LEU A 18 19.50 8.65 -8.97
N ASP A 19 20.18 9.81 -8.91
CA ASP A 19 21.57 9.92 -9.33
C ASP A 19 22.53 9.64 -8.17
N LEU A 20 22.90 8.36 -7.99
CA LEU A 20 23.89 7.94 -6.98
C LEU A 20 25.26 8.61 -7.12
N LYS A 21 25.59 9.23 -8.26
CA LYS A 21 26.87 9.95 -8.41
C LYS A 21 26.95 11.16 -7.48
N LYS A 22 25.81 11.74 -7.09
CA LYS A 22 25.72 12.86 -6.12
C LYS A 22 25.95 12.42 -4.67
N TRP A 23 26.03 11.12 -4.41
CA TRP A 23 26.08 10.54 -3.07
C TRP A 23 27.40 9.79 -2.81
N LYS A 24 27.84 9.80 -1.55
CA LYS A 24 29.01 9.07 -1.04
C LYS A 24 28.53 8.09 0.02
N LEU A 25 28.80 6.79 -0.17
CA LEU A 25 28.50 5.78 0.84
C LEU A 25 29.28 6.10 2.12
N GLU A 26 28.58 6.20 3.24
CA GLU A 26 29.15 6.56 4.54
C GLU A 26 29.01 5.42 5.55
N TRP A 27 27.98 4.59 5.39
CA TRP A 27 27.77 3.40 6.20
C TRP A 27 26.94 2.36 5.46
N SER A 28 27.20 1.09 5.71
CA SER A 28 26.35 0.00 5.27
C SER A 28 26.42 -1.19 6.20
N ASP A 29 25.40 -2.03 6.11
CA ASP A 29 25.42 -3.39 6.61
C ASP A 29 24.95 -4.33 5.49
N GLU A 30 25.82 -5.25 5.08
CA GLU A 30 25.57 -6.25 4.03
C GLU A 30 25.30 -7.64 4.66
N PHE A 31 25.14 -7.72 5.98
CA PHE A 31 24.82 -8.94 6.76
C PHE A 31 25.72 -10.16 6.51
N ASN A 32 26.94 -9.95 6.01
CA ASN A 32 27.93 -10.98 5.69
C ASN A 32 28.75 -11.41 6.93
N TYR A 33 28.07 -11.79 8.01
CA TYR A 33 28.67 -12.22 9.27
C TYR A 33 27.85 -13.31 9.97
N LYS A 34 28.35 -13.83 11.10
CA LYS A 34 27.63 -14.86 11.86
C LYS A 34 26.42 -14.24 12.56
N ASN A 35 25.35 -15.01 12.75
CA ASN A 35 24.18 -14.55 13.49
C ASN A 35 24.48 -13.96 14.87
N SER A 36 25.51 -14.46 15.56
CA SER A 36 25.97 -13.95 16.87
C SER A 36 26.53 -12.53 16.84
N ASP A 37 26.85 -12.02 15.65
CA ASP A 37 27.55 -10.75 15.45
C ASP A 37 26.58 -9.62 15.07
N LEU A 38 25.28 -9.91 14.93
CA LEU A 38 24.23 -8.92 14.62
C LEU A 38 24.23 -7.76 15.63
N GLU A 39 24.46 -8.09 16.90
CA GLU A 39 24.50 -7.15 18.01
C GLU A 39 25.66 -6.16 17.92
N ASN A 40 26.63 -6.35 17.03
CA ASN A 40 27.69 -5.36 16.84
C ASN A 40 27.14 -4.03 16.31
N ASN A 41 26.17 -4.10 15.39
CA ASN A 41 25.56 -2.94 14.75
C ASN A 41 24.13 -2.66 15.24
N TRP A 42 23.43 -3.68 15.74
CA TRP A 42 22.00 -3.63 15.98
C TRP A 42 21.63 -3.93 17.44
N ILE A 43 20.44 -3.49 17.83
CA ILE A 43 19.77 -3.88 19.06
C ILE A 43 18.44 -4.51 18.66
N SER A 44 18.10 -5.65 19.24
CA SER A 44 16.81 -6.31 19.00
C SER A 44 15.83 -6.05 20.13
N GLN A 45 14.55 -5.93 19.79
CA GLN A 45 13.48 -6.04 20.78
C GLN A 45 13.44 -7.44 21.36
N ASN A 46 13.05 -7.56 22.63
CA ASN A 46 13.02 -8.84 23.34
C ASN A 46 11.87 -8.90 24.36
N GLY A 47 10.63 -8.76 23.87
CA GLY A 47 9.44 -8.70 24.71
C GLY A 47 8.15 -8.48 23.95
N ALA A 48 7.07 -8.24 24.70
CA ALA A 48 5.76 -7.86 24.16
C ALA A 48 5.82 -6.57 23.33
N THR A 49 4.83 -6.38 22.47
CA THR A 49 4.64 -5.10 21.74
C THR A 49 3.49 -4.33 22.38
N GLU A 50 3.74 -3.10 22.82
CA GLU A 50 2.78 -2.20 23.49
C GLU A 50 1.88 -1.47 22.48
N ASN A 51 1.35 -2.19 21.49
CA ASN A 51 0.42 -1.65 20.51
C ASN A 51 -0.70 -2.67 20.26
N GLU A 52 -1.94 -2.30 20.56
CA GLU A 52 -3.10 -3.19 20.47
C GLU A 52 -3.44 -3.63 19.04
N TRP A 53 -2.88 -2.96 18.03
CA TRP A 53 -3.03 -3.31 16.62
C TRP A 53 -2.04 -4.39 16.17
N VAL A 54 -1.01 -4.67 16.99
CA VAL A 54 0.05 -5.63 16.71
C VAL A 54 -0.19 -6.93 17.47
N LEU A 55 -0.45 -8.00 16.72
CA LEU A 55 -0.72 -9.36 17.20
C LEU A 55 0.56 -10.17 17.47
N SER A 56 1.74 -9.57 17.29
CA SER A 56 3.03 -10.22 17.49
C SER A 56 3.87 -9.58 18.59
N SER A 57 4.38 -10.39 19.52
CA SER A 57 5.51 -10.01 20.37
C SER A 57 6.83 -10.14 19.60
N ARG A 58 7.90 -9.46 20.02
CA ARG A 58 9.14 -9.35 19.23
C ARG A 58 10.34 -9.87 20.01
N TRP A 59 11.15 -10.72 19.38
CA TRP A 59 12.23 -11.44 20.07
C TRP A 59 13.51 -11.51 19.23
N ARG A 60 14.66 -11.41 19.90
CA ARG A 60 16.00 -11.46 19.28
C ARG A 60 16.21 -12.73 18.44
N GLU A 61 15.69 -13.85 18.90
CA GLU A 61 15.79 -15.16 18.21
C GLU A 61 15.07 -15.20 16.86
N ASN A 62 14.17 -14.25 16.59
CA ASN A 62 13.47 -14.13 15.31
C ASN A 62 14.16 -13.14 14.35
N ALA A 63 15.25 -12.49 14.76
CA ALA A 63 16.12 -11.73 13.86
C ALA A 63 17.37 -12.56 13.57
N VAL A 64 17.42 -13.24 12.43
CA VAL A 64 18.44 -14.25 12.13
C VAL A 64 19.26 -13.84 10.92
N VAL A 65 20.57 -13.70 11.08
CA VAL A 65 21.49 -13.56 9.94
C VAL A 65 21.91 -14.93 9.43
N LYS A 66 21.67 -15.19 8.15
CA LYS A 66 22.03 -16.43 7.48
C LYS A 66 22.31 -16.16 6.00
N ASN A 67 23.42 -16.70 5.50
CA ASN A 67 23.79 -16.62 4.08
C ASN A 67 23.85 -15.19 3.52
N GLY A 68 24.35 -14.23 4.30
CA GLY A 68 24.44 -12.82 3.87
C GLY A 68 23.12 -12.06 3.91
N VAL A 69 22.07 -12.62 4.51
CA VAL A 69 20.74 -12.00 4.61
C VAL A 69 20.31 -11.96 6.07
N LEU A 70 19.74 -10.83 6.49
CA LEU A 70 18.98 -10.72 7.73
C LEU A 70 17.53 -11.16 7.49
N GLU A 71 17.07 -12.16 8.20
CA GLU A 71 15.67 -12.59 8.20
C GLU A 71 14.97 -12.19 9.49
N LEU A 72 13.87 -11.44 9.40
CA LEU A 72 12.92 -11.25 10.48
C LEU A 72 11.81 -12.30 10.32
N LEU A 73 11.88 -13.36 11.11
CA LEU A 73 10.99 -14.52 11.04
C LEU A 73 9.65 -14.23 11.71
N SER A 74 8.56 -14.82 11.20
CA SER A 74 7.27 -14.90 11.89
C SER A 74 7.00 -16.34 12.36
N LYS A 75 6.48 -16.50 13.58
CA LYS A 75 6.09 -17.81 14.13
C LYS A 75 4.74 -17.70 14.83
N LYS A 76 3.91 -18.73 14.65
CA LYS A 76 2.66 -18.90 15.40
C LYS A 76 2.98 -19.51 16.75
N GLU A 77 3.23 -18.65 17.73
CA GLU A 77 3.48 -19.02 19.12
C GLU A 77 3.11 -17.85 20.05
N THR A 78 2.58 -18.16 21.24
CA THR A 78 2.16 -17.15 22.21
C THR A 78 3.21 -17.02 23.31
N ARG A 79 3.94 -15.90 23.31
CA ARG A 79 4.92 -15.55 24.37
C ARG A 79 4.53 -14.33 25.20
N ALA A 80 3.55 -13.57 24.73
CA ALA A 80 2.94 -12.45 25.44
C ALA A 80 1.43 -12.56 25.32
N GLU A 81 0.72 -12.06 26.33
CA GLU A 81 -0.75 -12.10 26.36
C GLU A 81 -1.35 -11.36 25.17
N SER A 82 -2.41 -11.92 24.58
CA SER A 82 -3.11 -11.36 23.40
C SER A 82 -2.25 -11.20 22.13
N GLN A 83 -1.04 -11.78 22.09
CA GLN A 83 -0.16 -11.77 20.92
C GLN A 83 0.17 -13.21 20.50
N PRO A 84 -0.66 -13.83 19.63
CA PRO A 84 -0.51 -15.24 19.24
C PRO A 84 0.63 -15.50 18.24
N TRP A 85 1.44 -14.48 17.95
CA TRP A 85 2.57 -14.54 17.05
C TRP A 85 3.84 -14.01 17.73
N THR A 86 4.99 -14.45 17.21
CA THR A 86 6.28 -13.82 17.49
C THR A 86 6.95 -13.40 16.20
N THR A 87 7.65 -12.27 16.22
CA THR A 87 8.41 -11.73 15.09
C THR A 87 9.77 -11.16 15.49
N GLY A 88 10.56 -10.69 14.51
CA GLY A 88 11.81 -9.95 14.71
C GLY A 88 11.63 -8.43 14.54
N ASN A 89 12.34 -7.66 15.35
CA ASN A 89 12.44 -6.19 15.25
C ASN A 89 13.82 -5.75 15.74
N ILE A 90 14.50 -4.94 14.95
CA ILE A 90 15.82 -4.41 15.28
C ILE A 90 15.95 -2.92 14.97
N TRP A 91 16.85 -2.24 15.68
CA TRP A 91 17.25 -0.87 15.37
C TRP A 91 18.76 -0.68 15.49
N SER A 92 19.31 0.25 14.71
CA SER A 92 20.74 0.49 14.66
C SER A 92 21.25 1.09 15.98
N LYS A 93 22.47 0.74 16.37
CA LYS A 93 23.20 1.41 17.46
C LYS A 93 23.68 2.80 17.05
N ARG A 94 24.01 2.96 15.78
CA ARG A 94 24.40 4.24 15.16
C ARG A 94 23.15 5.09 14.89
N THR A 95 23.30 6.39 15.02
CA THR A 95 22.33 7.40 14.58
C THR A 95 22.79 8.05 13.28
N PHE A 96 21.84 8.57 12.52
CA PHE A 96 22.02 9.13 11.20
C PHE A 96 21.25 10.45 11.08
N HIS A 97 21.69 11.32 10.18
CA HIS A 97 21.01 12.59 9.89
C HIS A 97 20.68 12.66 8.40
N TYR A 98 20.62 13.86 7.82
CA TYR A 98 20.35 14.05 6.40
C TYR A 98 21.26 13.19 5.52
N GLY A 99 20.65 12.57 4.51
CA GLY A 99 21.33 11.61 3.67
C GLY A 99 20.38 10.89 2.73
N TYR A 100 20.92 9.94 1.99
CA TYR A 100 20.15 8.96 1.26
C TYR A 100 20.22 7.63 2.01
N PHE A 101 19.06 7.05 2.30
CA PHE A 101 18.89 5.77 2.97
C PHE A 101 18.34 4.79 1.93
N GLU A 102 18.89 3.58 1.86
CA GLU A 102 18.39 2.53 0.98
C GLU A 102 18.50 1.17 1.66
N ALA A 103 17.46 0.37 1.57
CA ALA A 103 17.49 -1.03 1.93
C ALA A 103 17.01 -1.89 0.76
N ARG A 104 17.66 -3.02 0.53
CA ARG A 104 17.19 -4.03 -0.43
C ARG A 104 16.57 -5.18 0.34
N TYR A 105 15.27 -5.42 0.16
CA TYR A 105 14.58 -6.47 0.91
C TYR A 105 13.38 -7.08 0.18
N LYS A 106 12.94 -8.23 0.69
CA LYS A 106 11.69 -8.90 0.34
C LYS A 106 10.73 -8.87 1.52
N TYR A 107 9.44 -8.81 1.23
CA TYR A 107 8.40 -8.93 2.24
C TYR A 107 8.28 -10.36 2.76
N ALA A 108 7.70 -10.51 3.94
CA ALA A 108 7.08 -11.74 4.39
C ALA A 108 5.81 -11.98 3.53
N GLY A 109 5.80 -13.07 2.75
CA GLY A 109 4.79 -13.36 1.74
C GLY A 109 3.45 -13.85 2.27
N ALA A 110 2.77 -13.03 3.08
CA ALA A 110 1.41 -13.31 3.54
C ALA A 110 0.66 -12.03 3.92
N TYR A 111 -0.65 -12.02 3.69
CA TYR A 111 -1.55 -11.02 4.29
C TYR A 111 -1.43 -11.01 5.82
N GLY A 112 -1.73 -9.87 6.43
CA GLY A 112 -1.58 -9.63 7.86
C GLY A 112 -0.16 -9.21 8.27
N THR A 113 0.82 -9.25 7.36
CA THR A 113 2.20 -8.82 7.64
C THR A 113 2.41 -7.33 7.33
N ASN A 114 3.15 -6.64 8.20
CA ASN A 114 3.71 -5.31 7.96
C ASN A 114 5.23 -5.39 7.95
N ASN A 115 5.84 -4.98 6.83
CA ASN A 115 7.25 -5.12 6.51
C ASN A 115 7.91 -3.73 6.53
N SER A 116 8.43 -3.33 7.68
CA SER A 116 8.79 -1.94 7.93
C SER A 116 10.29 -1.68 7.79
N PHE A 117 10.65 -0.68 6.98
CA PHE A 117 11.92 0.03 6.99
C PHE A 117 11.64 1.48 7.36
N TRP A 118 12.07 1.89 8.55
CA TRP A 118 11.64 3.15 9.17
C TRP A 118 12.74 3.76 10.05
N LEU A 119 12.59 5.04 10.37
CA LEU A 119 13.54 5.82 11.15
C LEU A 119 12.86 6.43 12.38
N TRP A 120 13.49 6.29 13.54
CA TRP A 120 12.97 6.78 14.82
C TRP A 120 14.13 7.20 15.74
N PRO A 121 14.01 8.26 16.58
CA PRO A 121 15.13 8.72 17.41
C PRO A 121 15.41 7.79 18.60
N LYS A 122 14.68 6.66 18.74
CA LYS A 122 14.76 5.61 19.78
C LYS A 122 14.40 6.09 21.18
N GLN A 123 15.02 7.18 21.63
CA GLN A 123 14.77 7.86 22.90
C GLN A 123 14.43 9.30 22.56
N GLY A 124 13.46 9.87 23.29
CA GLY A 124 12.90 11.19 22.98
C GLY A 124 13.96 12.24 22.64
N VAL A 125 13.58 13.19 21.80
CA VAL A 125 14.49 14.25 21.35
C VAL A 125 14.82 15.22 22.48
N ALA A 126 15.92 15.96 22.33
CA ALA A 126 16.29 17.00 23.29
C ALA A 126 15.16 18.05 23.43
N ALA A 127 15.03 18.66 24.61
CA ALA A 127 14.01 19.68 24.85
C ALA A 127 14.08 20.80 23.77
N GLY A 128 12.94 21.09 23.15
CA GLY A 128 12.83 22.07 22.07
C GLY A 128 13.09 21.52 20.66
N GLN A 129 13.45 20.24 20.51
CA GLN A 129 13.46 19.55 19.21
C GLN A 129 12.15 18.82 18.96
N LYS A 130 11.89 18.48 17.70
CA LYS A 130 10.75 17.67 17.29
C LYS A 130 11.12 16.19 17.17
N ALA A 131 10.41 15.33 17.89
CA ALA A 131 10.38 13.89 17.71
C ALA A 131 9.57 13.57 16.45
N CYS A 132 10.28 13.11 15.43
CA CYS A 132 9.71 12.65 14.18
C CYS A 132 9.96 11.16 13.96
N GLU A 133 8.97 10.48 13.38
CA GLU A 133 9.08 9.15 12.77
C GLU A 133 9.10 9.30 11.25
N ILE A 134 9.95 8.53 10.56
CA ILE A 134 9.96 8.48 9.10
C ILE A 134 9.81 7.03 8.65
N ASP A 135 8.65 6.71 8.10
CA ASP A 135 8.35 5.40 7.56
C ASP A 135 8.68 5.40 6.07
N ILE A 136 9.88 4.92 5.73
CA ILE A 136 10.34 4.83 4.33
C ILE A 136 9.49 3.79 3.58
N ASN A 137 9.16 2.68 4.25
CA ASN A 137 8.20 1.71 3.75
C ASN A 137 7.63 0.87 4.89
N GLU A 138 6.32 0.96 5.14
CA GLU A 138 5.50 0.02 5.91
C GLU A 138 4.73 -0.90 4.95
N GLY A 139 5.42 -1.90 4.41
CA GLY A 139 4.95 -2.67 3.28
C GLY A 139 3.94 -3.75 3.63
N HIS A 140 2.82 -3.81 2.90
CA HIS A 140 1.85 -4.91 3.02
C HIS A 140 1.89 -5.81 1.77
N TYR A 141 1.82 -7.13 1.98
CA TYR A 141 1.72 -8.10 0.90
C TYR A 141 0.44 -7.88 0.06
N PRO A 142 0.49 -8.03 -1.28
CA PRO A 142 1.67 -8.45 -2.06
C PRO A 142 2.55 -7.29 -2.55
N ASN A 143 1.99 -6.10 -2.77
CA ASN A 143 2.62 -5.02 -3.54
C ASN A 143 2.32 -3.61 -3.00
N ILE A 144 1.91 -3.48 -1.74
CA ILE A 144 1.59 -2.18 -1.14
C ILE A 144 2.83 -1.58 -0.48
N ILE A 145 3.03 -0.29 -0.70
CA ILE A 145 4.06 0.53 -0.04
C ILE A 145 3.34 1.63 0.71
N ASN A 146 3.56 1.71 2.02
CA ASN A 146 3.04 2.80 2.83
C ASN A 146 4.21 3.68 3.27
N THR A 147 4.09 4.98 3.04
CA THR A 147 5.06 5.98 3.52
C THR A 147 4.37 6.88 4.51
N ASN A 148 5.04 7.22 5.60
CA ASN A 148 4.52 8.16 6.57
C ASN A 148 5.63 9.01 7.19
N VAL A 149 5.26 10.18 7.67
CA VAL A 149 6.09 11.01 8.53
C VAL A 149 5.21 11.51 9.66
N HIS A 150 5.51 11.10 10.89
CA HIS A 150 4.75 11.50 12.07
C HIS A 150 5.44 12.65 12.81
N ASN A 151 4.65 13.62 13.29
CA ASN A 151 5.10 14.65 14.23
C ASN A 151 4.64 14.35 15.66
N TRP A 152 5.39 13.54 16.40
CA TRP A 152 5.01 13.13 17.76
C TRP A 152 5.15 14.24 18.81
N THR A 153 5.64 15.42 18.45
CA THR A 153 5.84 16.53 19.38
C THR A 153 4.64 17.45 19.45
N ASP A 154 4.10 17.82 18.28
CA ASP A 154 2.99 18.75 18.20
C ASP A 154 1.67 17.96 18.31
N THR A 155 1.23 17.71 19.54
CA THR A 155 0.00 16.95 19.82
C THR A 155 -1.22 17.85 20.03
N TYR A 156 -2.41 17.35 19.69
CA TYR A 156 -3.70 17.98 19.96
C TYR A 156 -4.71 16.96 20.49
N THR A 157 -5.76 17.44 21.18
CA THR A 157 -6.82 16.59 21.74
C THR A 157 -8.06 16.63 20.85
N LEU A 158 -8.51 15.46 20.41
CA LEU A 158 -9.75 15.29 19.65
C LEU A 158 -10.99 15.48 20.53
N PRO A 159 -12.19 15.74 19.97
CA PRO A 159 -13.43 15.91 20.75
C PRO A 159 -13.79 14.73 21.65
N ASN A 160 -13.32 13.52 21.32
CA ASN A 160 -13.51 12.30 22.12
C ASN A 160 -12.49 12.17 23.28
N GLY A 161 -11.59 13.15 23.48
CA GLY A 161 -10.56 13.16 24.53
C GLY A 161 -9.25 12.45 24.14
N GLN A 162 -9.17 11.84 22.95
CA GLN A 162 -7.95 11.18 22.49
C GLN A 162 -6.88 12.22 22.11
N VAL A 163 -5.65 12.02 22.59
CA VAL A 163 -4.48 12.79 22.13
C VAL A 163 -4.01 12.21 20.80
N SER A 164 -3.77 13.09 19.84
CA SER A 164 -3.39 12.78 18.46
C SER A 164 -2.31 13.77 18.01
N HIS A 165 -1.76 13.55 16.82
CA HIS A 165 -0.72 14.35 16.21
C HIS A 165 -0.87 14.31 14.69
N ASP A 166 -0.24 15.28 14.03
CA ASP A 166 -0.22 15.34 12.56
C ASP A 166 0.71 14.27 11.98
N ASP A 167 0.27 13.67 10.87
CA ASP A 167 1.07 12.77 10.04
C ASP A 167 0.80 12.99 8.55
N ASN A 168 1.59 12.32 7.70
CA ASN A 168 1.44 12.36 6.25
C ASN A 168 1.48 10.95 5.66
N GLN A 169 0.51 10.14 6.09
CA GLN A 169 0.42 8.75 5.67
C GLN A 169 -0.11 8.64 4.24
N LEU A 170 0.61 7.90 3.40
CA LEU A 170 0.19 7.59 2.05
C LEU A 170 0.34 6.11 1.72
N HIS A 171 -0.72 5.57 1.13
CA HIS A 171 -0.76 4.22 0.55
C HIS A 171 -0.48 4.28 -0.95
N HIS A 172 0.52 3.52 -1.41
CA HIS A 172 0.91 3.44 -2.80
C HIS A 172 0.79 2.00 -3.31
N THR A 173 0.23 1.86 -4.51
CA THR A 173 0.29 0.62 -5.30
C THR A 173 0.97 0.97 -6.61
N LEU A 174 2.31 0.91 -6.63
CA LEU A 174 3.09 1.37 -7.78
C LEU A 174 2.96 0.45 -8.98
N ASP A 175 2.91 -0.86 -8.72
CA ASP A 175 2.70 -1.90 -9.72
C ASP A 175 1.34 -2.58 -9.46
N GLY A 176 0.30 -2.14 -10.18
CA GLY A 176 -1.06 -2.67 -10.05
C GLY A 176 -1.95 -2.33 -11.24
N GLU A 177 -3.13 -2.96 -11.31
CA GLU A 177 -4.07 -2.79 -12.41
C GLU A 177 -5.26 -1.90 -12.03
N PRO A 178 -5.38 -0.67 -12.57
CA PRO A 178 -6.51 0.21 -12.30
C PRO A 178 -7.77 -0.12 -13.11
N GLY A 179 -7.65 -0.91 -14.17
CA GLY A 179 -8.76 -1.27 -15.05
C GLY A 179 -8.73 -2.75 -15.41
N HIS A 180 -9.86 -3.42 -15.22
CA HIS A 180 -10.00 -4.85 -15.50
C HIS A 180 -11.00 -5.07 -16.63
N ASN A 181 -10.61 -5.88 -17.62
CA ASN A 181 -11.43 -6.21 -18.78
C ASN A 181 -11.60 -7.73 -18.92
N ILE A 182 -12.76 -8.24 -18.52
CA ILE A 182 -13.06 -9.67 -18.49
C ILE A 182 -14.00 -9.99 -19.65
N VAL A 183 -13.44 -10.50 -20.75
CA VAL A 183 -14.19 -10.99 -21.91
C VAL A 183 -14.46 -12.49 -21.74
N LEU A 184 -15.74 -12.87 -21.77
CA LEU A 184 -16.16 -14.25 -21.54
C LEU A 184 -15.90 -15.09 -22.80
N LYS A 185 -15.31 -16.28 -22.62
CA LYS A 185 -15.08 -17.25 -23.71
C LYS A 185 -16.39 -17.73 -24.36
N ALA A 186 -17.45 -17.83 -23.55
CA ALA A 186 -18.79 -18.14 -24.00
C ALA A 186 -19.78 -17.24 -23.25
N PRO A 187 -20.81 -16.69 -23.92
CA PRO A 187 -21.80 -15.87 -23.25
C PRO A 187 -22.51 -16.61 -22.11
N ILE A 188 -22.82 -15.88 -21.05
CA ILE A 188 -23.53 -16.41 -19.89
C ILE A 188 -24.89 -15.72 -19.79
N LYS A 189 -25.96 -16.49 -19.65
CA LYS A 189 -27.30 -15.96 -19.41
C LYS A 189 -27.64 -15.98 -17.92
N THR A 190 -27.90 -14.82 -17.32
CA THR A 190 -28.17 -14.71 -15.88
C THR A 190 -29.02 -13.48 -15.54
N THR A 191 -29.67 -13.49 -14.38
CA THR A 191 -30.31 -12.31 -13.79
C THR A 191 -29.43 -11.62 -12.75
N LYS A 192 -28.26 -12.19 -12.38
CA LYS A 192 -27.41 -11.61 -11.34
C LYS A 192 -25.93 -11.84 -11.60
N ILE A 193 -25.14 -10.81 -11.28
CA ILE A 193 -23.69 -10.92 -11.15
C ILE A 193 -23.23 -10.19 -9.90
N ARG A 194 -22.06 -10.56 -9.39
CA ARG A 194 -21.44 -9.84 -8.28
C ARG A 194 -19.92 -9.81 -8.38
N LEU A 195 -19.35 -8.75 -7.84
CA LEU A 195 -17.96 -8.63 -7.45
C LEU A 195 -17.85 -8.82 -5.93
N ARG A 196 -16.85 -9.58 -5.49
CA ARG A 196 -16.49 -9.75 -4.07
C ARG A 196 -15.00 -9.56 -3.89
N SER A 197 -14.59 -8.99 -2.77
CA SER A 197 -13.18 -8.80 -2.42
C SER A 197 -12.97 -8.91 -0.92
N THR A 198 -11.81 -9.46 -0.55
CA THR A 198 -11.27 -9.49 0.80
C THR A 198 -10.19 -8.44 1.02
N SER A 199 -10.07 -7.45 0.12
CA SER A 199 -9.08 -6.40 0.26
C SER A 199 -9.08 -5.80 1.67
N PRO A 200 -7.88 -5.60 2.26
CA PRO A 200 -7.75 -5.10 3.63
C PRO A 200 -8.41 -3.73 3.81
N GLU A 201 -8.21 -2.87 2.82
CA GLU A 201 -8.75 -1.53 2.75
C GLU A 201 -10.10 -1.49 2.02
N SER A 202 -10.77 -0.34 2.09
CA SER A 202 -11.93 -0.05 1.24
C SER A 202 -11.58 -0.24 -0.24
N ILE A 203 -12.49 -0.85 -1.00
CA ILE A 203 -12.38 -0.87 -2.46
C ILE A 203 -13.04 0.38 -3.04
N HIS A 204 -12.40 0.95 -4.06
CA HIS A 204 -12.87 2.12 -4.77
C HIS A 204 -13.26 1.65 -6.17
N ILE A 205 -14.53 1.70 -6.54
CA ILE A 205 -15.02 1.34 -7.87
C ILE A 205 -15.54 2.60 -8.52
N HIS A 206 -14.84 3.04 -9.55
CA HIS A 206 -15.23 4.20 -10.35
C HIS A 206 -16.42 3.86 -11.26
N GLU A 207 -16.38 2.71 -11.91
CA GLU A 207 -17.42 2.30 -12.85
C GLU A 207 -17.38 0.78 -13.01
N PHE A 208 -18.54 0.12 -12.99
CA PHE A 208 -18.73 -1.32 -13.12
C PHE A 208 -19.72 -1.63 -14.24
N GLN A 209 -19.21 -2.19 -15.33
CA GLN A 209 -19.90 -2.27 -16.61
C GLN A 209 -20.13 -3.71 -17.00
N VAL A 210 -21.28 -3.96 -17.63
CA VAL A 210 -21.71 -5.29 -18.05
C VAL A 210 -22.21 -5.19 -19.47
N PHE A 211 -21.62 -5.96 -20.39
CA PHE A 211 -21.90 -5.84 -21.80
C PHE A 211 -22.49 -7.13 -22.39
N PRO A 212 -23.34 -7.03 -23.43
CA PRO A 212 -23.70 -8.18 -24.25
C PRO A 212 -22.49 -8.77 -25.00
N PRO A 213 -22.63 -9.95 -25.63
CA PRO A 213 -21.66 -10.44 -26.59
C PRO A 213 -21.45 -9.43 -27.72
N ALA A 214 -20.20 -9.06 -27.95
CA ALA A 214 -19.79 -8.12 -28.98
C ALA A 214 -18.43 -8.52 -29.57
N THR A 215 -18.14 -8.06 -30.79
CA THR A 215 -16.83 -8.27 -31.42
C THR A 215 -15.75 -7.36 -30.86
N LYS A 216 -16.14 -6.24 -30.23
CA LYS A 216 -15.25 -5.28 -29.60
C LYS A 216 -15.92 -4.66 -28.38
N TYR A 217 -15.12 -4.41 -27.35
CA TYR A 217 -15.54 -3.73 -26.13
C TYR A 217 -14.86 -2.36 -26.00
N PRO A 218 -15.47 -1.42 -25.26
CA PRO A 218 -14.88 -0.12 -24.95
C PRO A 218 -13.56 -0.22 -24.19
N ASN A 219 -12.80 0.88 -24.16
CA ASN A 219 -11.63 1.00 -23.31
C ASN A 219 -12.09 1.20 -21.86
N VAL A 220 -11.70 0.29 -20.97
CA VAL A 220 -12.06 0.33 -19.54
C VAL A 220 -11.64 1.62 -18.85
N MET A 221 -10.55 2.25 -19.28
CA MET A 221 -10.03 3.50 -18.70
C MET A 221 -10.64 4.76 -19.33
N SER A 222 -11.75 4.66 -20.06
CA SER A 222 -12.42 5.79 -20.71
C SER A 222 -13.92 5.79 -20.43
N PRO A 223 -14.56 6.96 -20.26
CA PRO A 223 -16.02 7.03 -20.14
C PRO A 223 -16.70 6.42 -21.37
N LEU A 224 -17.86 5.78 -21.20
CA LEU A 224 -18.59 5.25 -22.35
C LEU A 224 -19.16 6.39 -23.17
N ASP A 225 -18.90 6.34 -24.48
CA ASP A 225 -19.70 7.06 -25.48
C ASP A 225 -21.08 6.39 -25.58
N SER A 226 -22.14 7.19 -25.43
CA SER A 226 -23.54 6.77 -25.45
C SER A 226 -23.97 6.04 -26.74
N THR A 227 -23.15 6.08 -27.78
CA THR A 227 -23.43 5.48 -29.09
C THR A 227 -22.75 4.12 -29.33
N SER A 228 -21.88 3.65 -28.43
CA SER A 228 -20.91 2.60 -28.74
C SER A 228 -21.34 1.17 -28.41
N VAL A 229 -21.82 0.89 -27.18
CA VAL A 229 -22.27 -0.45 -26.74
C VAL A 229 -23.30 -0.29 -25.61
N THR A 230 -24.32 -1.16 -25.55
CA THR A 230 -25.25 -1.22 -24.41
C THR A 230 -24.54 -1.69 -23.14
N ASN A 231 -24.54 -0.87 -22.09
CA ASN A 231 -24.12 -1.26 -20.73
C ASN A 231 -25.36 -1.68 -19.92
N TYR A 232 -25.47 -2.96 -19.56
CA TYR A 232 -26.56 -3.48 -18.75
C TYR A 232 -26.57 -2.96 -17.32
N ALA A 233 -25.47 -2.40 -16.80
CA ALA A 233 -25.47 -1.74 -15.49
C ALA A 233 -26.34 -0.46 -15.47
N LEU A 234 -26.57 0.14 -16.64
CA LEU A 234 -27.41 1.34 -16.81
C LEU A 234 -28.84 1.02 -17.27
N ALA A 235 -29.20 -0.27 -17.38
CA ALA A 235 -30.53 -0.65 -17.82
C ALA A 235 -31.59 -0.22 -16.79
N LYS A 236 -32.78 0.16 -17.26
CA LYS A 236 -33.87 0.63 -16.38
C LYS A 236 -34.30 -0.39 -15.32
N ASP A 237 -34.13 -1.68 -15.61
CA ASP A 237 -34.44 -2.79 -14.71
C ASP A 237 -33.25 -3.22 -13.84
N THR A 238 -32.17 -2.43 -13.77
CA THR A 238 -31.00 -2.76 -12.95
C THR A 238 -31.24 -2.39 -11.49
N ASN A 239 -31.04 -3.36 -10.60
CA ASN A 239 -30.95 -3.15 -9.17
C ASN A 239 -29.51 -3.38 -8.69
N LEU A 240 -28.92 -2.34 -8.09
CA LEU A 240 -27.60 -2.37 -7.47
C LEU A 240 -27.74 -2.54 -5.96
N LYS A 241 -26.92 -3.43 -5.39
CA LYS A 241 -26.68 -3.53 -3.95
C LYS A 241 -25.20 -3.60 -3.66
N THR A 242 -24.77 -3.04 -2.55
CA THR A 242 -23.37 -3.10 -2.13
C THR A 242 -23.22 -3.52 -0.66
N SER A 243 -21.98 -3.78 -0.24
CA SER A 243 -21.59 -3.98 1.15
C SER A 243 -21.62 -2.72 2.02
N GLY A 244 -22.29 -1.64 1.57
CA GLY A 244 -22.33 -0.35 2.23
C GLY A 244 -21.34 0.67 1.65
N VAL A 245 -21.39 1.88 2.19
CA VAL A 245 -20.64 3.05 1.72
C VAL A 245 -19.75 3.57 2.84
N PHE A 246 -18.50 3.93 2.51
CA PHE A 246 -17.64 4.66 3.44
C PHE A 246 -18.09 6.11 3.56
N ASP A 247 -18.56 6.48 4.75
CA ASP A 247 -19.24 7.75 5.05
C ASP A 247 -18.29 8.95 5.22
N LYS A 248 -16.98 8.72 5.31
CA LYS A 248 -15.97 9.79 5.41
C LYS A 248 -15.52 10.35 4.06
N LEU A 249 -15.97 9.77 2.94
CA LEU A 249 -15.68 10.26 1.59
C LEU A 249 -16.98 10.59 0.86
N PRO A 250 -16.95 11.51 -0.13
CA PRO A 250 -18.10 11.79 -0.98
C PRO A 250 -18.36 10.59 -1.92
N SER A 251 -19.11 9.61 -1.42
CA SER A 251 -19.35 8.31 -2.06
C SER A 251 -20.84 7.94 -1.98
N LYS A 252 -21.34 7.25 -3.01
CA LYS A 252 -22.70 6.69 -3.09
C LYS A 252 -22.65 5.34 -3.80
N GLU A 253 -23.57 4.44 -3.50
CA GLU A 253 -23.67 3.16 -4.21
C GLU A 253 -23.82 3.38 -5.72
N SER A 254 -24.69 4.32 -6.12
CA SER A 254 -24.94 4.63 -7.53
C SER A 254 -23.70 5.08 -8.31
N PHE A 255 -22.65 5.57 -7.64
CA PHE A 255 -21.40 5.96 -8.29
C PHE A 255 -20.60 4.77 -8.81
N ALA A 256 -20.96 3.53 -8.48
CA ALA A 256 -20.34 2.37 -9.10
C ALA A 256 -20.80 2.14 -10.55
N ILE A 257 -21.90 2.77 -10.98
CA ILE A 257 -22.59 2.49 -12.25
C ILE A 257 -23.20 3.76 -12.87
N ASP A 258 -22.56 4.92 -12.73
CA ASP A 258 -23.10 6.20 -13.23
C ASP A 258 -22.48 6.66 -14.56
N ASN A 259 -21.63 5.82 -15.16
CA ASN A 259 -20.86 6.07 -16.37
C ASN A 259 -19.89 7.25 -16.26
N ARG A 260 -19.31 7.46 -15.08
CA ARG A 260 -18.32 8.51 -14.85
C ARG A 260 -17.05 7.92 -14.27
N LEU A 261 -15.93 8.60 -14.54
CA LEU A 261 -14.64 8.25 -13.95
C LEU A 261 -14.20 9.25 -12.88
N ASP A 262 -14.95 10.34 -12.67
CA ASP A 262 -14.68 11.34 -11.64
C ASP A 262 -15.50 11.15 -10.35
N THR A 263 -16.44 10.21 -10.35
CA THR A 263 -17.13 9.68 -9.16
C THR A 263 -16.65 8.26 -8.87
N ARG A 264 -16.93 7.76 -7.67
CA ARG A 264 -16.64 6.38 -7.27
C ARG A 264 -17.49 5.93 -6.10
N TRP A 265 -17.91 4.67 -6.13
CA TRP A 265 -18.35 3.97 -4.93
C TRP A 265 -17.13 3.53 -4.12
N VAL A 266 -17.15 3.82 -2.83
CA VAL A 266 -16.15 3.39 -1.86
C VAL A 266 -16.84 2.51 -0.82
N SER A 267 -16.42 1.25 -0.73
CA SER A 267 -16.96 0.31 0.26
C SER A 267 -16.58 0.73 1.69
N GLY A 268 -17.31 0.25 2.70
CA GLY A 268 -16.79 0.27 4.08
C GLY A 268 -15.42 -0.41 4.18
N LYS A 269 -14.62 -0.07 5.20
CA LYS A 269 -13.24 -0.60 5.38
C LYS A 269 -13.21 -2.05 5.87
N HIS A 270 -14.13 -2.43 6.75
CA HIS A 270 -14.09 -3.73 7.41
C HIS A 270 -15.02 -4.76 6.75
N GLY A 271 -14.70 -6.05 6.94
CA GLY A 271 -15.50 -7.17 6.43
C GLY A 271 -15.34 -7.43 4.92
N LEU A 272 -16.21 -8.29 4.39
CA LEU A 272 -16.25 -8.64 2.97
C LEU A 272 -16.81 -7.48 2.14
N LYS A 273 -16.09 -7.09 1.08
CA LYS A 273 -16.52 -6.01 0.18
C LYS A 273 -17.23 -6.62 -1.02
N TRP A 274 -18.38 -6.10 -1.40
CA TRP A 274 -19.11 -6.65 -2.53
C TRP A 274 -20.05 -5.65 -3.20
N LEU A 275 -20.27 -5.88 -4.49
CA LEU A 275 -21.24 -5.20 -5.34
C LEU A 275 -22.03 -6.27 -6.11
N GLU A 276 -23.36 -6.19 -6.12
CA GLU A 276 -24.25 -7.09 -6.86
C GLU A 276 -25.14 -6.27 -7.80
N LEU A 277 -25.17 -6.67 -9.07
CA LEU A 277 -26.16 -6.21 -10.04
C LEU A 277 -27.18 -7.31 -10.27
N SER A 278 -28.45 -6.93 -10.32
CA SER A 278 -29.55 -7.83 -10.66
C SER A 278 -30.54 -7.18 -11.61
N TRP A 279 -31.22 -8.00 -12.42
CA TRP A 279 -32.20 -7.57 -13.41
C TRP A 279 -33.48 -8.39 -13.34
N ASP A 280 -34.60 -7.78 -13.74
CA ASP A 280 -35.90 -8.45 -13.83
C ASP A 280 -35.89 -9.58 -14.88
N THR A 281 -35.15 -9.36 -15.96
CA THR A 281 -35.03 -10.29 -17.09
C THR A 281 -33.60 -10.79 -17.26
N PRO A 282 -33.40 -12.09 -17.58
CA PRO A 282 -32.05 -12.61 -17.81
C PRO A 282 -31.34 -11.86 -18.95
N LYS A 283 -30.14 -11.36 -18.66
CA LYS A 283 -29.24 -10.75 -19.65
C LYS A 283 -28.27 -11.80 -20.17
N GLU A 284 -27.92 -11.72 -21.45
CA GLU A 284 -26.84 -12.49 -22.04
C GLU A 284 -25.56 -11.66 -21.96
N ILE A 285 -24.60 -12.09 -21.15
CA ILE A 285 -23.39 -11.34 -20.80
C ILE A 285 -22.22 -11.86 -21.64
N GLY A 286 -21.51 -10.96 -22.31
CA GLY A 286 -20.29 -11.25 -23.06
C GLY A 286 -19.02 -10.67 -22.44
N ALA A 287 -19.12 -9.57 -21.69
CA ALA A 287 -17.98 -9.01 -20.96
C ALA A 287 -18.40 -8.26 -19.69
N ILE A 288 -17.46 -8.16 -18.76
CA ILE A 288 -17.54 -7.32 -17.56
C ILE A 288 -16.27 -6.47 -17.52
N GLN A 289 -16.42 -5.17 -17.30
CA GLN A 289 -15.29 -4.24 -17.13
C GLN A 289 -15.47 -3.42 -15.86
N PHE A 290 -14.39 -3.08 -15.18
CA PHE A 290 -14.46 -2.09 -14.12
C PHE A 290 -13.13 -1.39 -13.86
N THR A 291 -13.21 -0.18 -13.34
CA THR A 291 -12.06 0.62 -12.91
C THR A 291 -12.05 0.80 -11.40
N ASN A 292 -10.85 0.78 -10.81
CA ASN A 292 -10.67 0.80 -9.37
C ASN A 292 -9.54 1.72 -8.87
N GLY A 293 -9.44 1.84 -7.55
CA GLY A 293 -8.52 2.76 -6.86
C GLY A 293 -8.92 4.22 -7.06
N TRP A 294 -7.96 5.13 -6.94
CA TRP A 294 -8.10 6.48 -7.48
C TRP A 294 -6.79 7.00 -8.04
N LEU A 295 -6.89 7.76 -9.12
CA LEU A 295 -5.77 8.47 -9.70
C LEU A 295 -5.50 9.75 -8.90
N GLN A 296 -4.25 9.99 -8.53
CA GLN A 296 -3.85 11.28 -7.99
C GLN A 296 -3.75 12.30 -9.13
N GLU A 297 -4.67 13.27 -9.17
CA GLU A 297 -4.80 14.25 -10.26
C GLU A 297 -4.04 15.57 -10.03
N SER A 298 -3.40 15.74 -8.87
CA SER A 298 -2.61 16.92 -8.55
C SER A 298 -1.57 16.65 -7.47
N GLY A 299 -0.61 17.57 -7.31
CA GLY A 299 0.41 17.51 -6.27
C GLY A 299 1.59 16.57 -6.59
N PRO A 300 2.46 16.29 -5.61
CA PRO A 300 3.73 15.57 -5.80
C PRO A 300 3.61 14.12 -6.29
N SER A 301 2.43 13.50 -6.18
CA SER A 301 2.16 12.14 -6.68
C SER A 301 1.26 12.14 -7.94
N LEU A 302 1.17 13.24 -8.68
CA LEU A 302 0.38 13.35 -9.91
C LEU A 302 0.61 12.14 -10.84
N GLY A 303 -0.49 11.53 -11.29
CA GLY A 303 -0.47 10.41 -12.23
C GLY A 303 -0.28 9.03 -11.58
N LYS A 304 -0.26 8.94 -10.24
CA LYS A 304 -0.13 7.67 -9.51
C LYS A 304 -1.48 7.18 -9.00
N TYR A 305 -1.76 5.89 -9.20
CA TYR A 305 -2.92 5.24 -8.61
C TYR A 305 -2.68 4.88 -7.15
N ARG A 306 -3.76 4.89 -6.37
CA ARG A 306 -3.76 4.55 -4.95
C ARG A 306 -4.95 3.66 -4.60
N ASN A 307 -4.79 2.89 -3.53
CA ASN A 307 -5.71 1.85 -3.03
C ASN A 307 -6.32 1.01 -4.16
N LEU A 308 -5.45 0.50 -5.03
CA LEU A 308 -5.89 -0.50 -5.99
C LEU A 308 -6.35 -1.75 -5.24
N ILE A 309 -7.37 -2.39 -5.80
CA ILE A 309 -7.92 -3.63 -5.27
C ILE A 309 -6.85 -4.73 -5.29
N THR A 310 -6.70 -5.44 -4.17
CA THR A 310 -5.69 -6.50 -4.01
C THR A 310 -6.18 -7.86 -4.49
N ASP A 311 -7.49 -8.08 -4.48
CA ASP A 311 -8.10 -9.33 -4.90
C ASP A 311 -9.55 -9.09 -5.32
N TYR A 312 -10.06 -9.90 -6.24
CA TYR A 312 -11.50 -10.02 -6.42
C TYR A 312 -11.94 -11.38 -6.95
N THR A 313 -13.20 -11.69 -6.70
CA THR A 313 -13.94 -12.75 -7.38
C THR A 313 -15.15 -12.14 -8.09
N LEU A 314 -15.28 -12.40 -9.38
CA LEU A 314 -16.47 -12.12 -10.19
C LEU A 314 -17.28 -13.39 -10.35
N GLU A 315 -18.58 -13.31 -10.08
CA GLU A 315 -19.48 -14.47 -10.12
C GLU A 315 -20.81 -14.11 -10.80
N TYR A 316 -21.45 -15.10 -11.41
CA TYR A 316 -22.85 -15.03 -11.86
C TYR A 316 -23.72 -16.03 -11.10
N PHE A 317 -25.03 -15.78 -11.04
CA PHE A 317 -25.98 -16.72 -10.47
C PHE A 317 -26.58 -17.61 -11.56
N ASP A 318 -26.49 -18.94 -11.41
CA ASP A 318 -27.02 -19.90 -12.41
C ASP A 318 -28.48 -20.30 -12.18
N GLY A 319 -29.17 -19.62 -11.25
CA GLY A 319 -30.52 -19.97 -10.80
C GLY A 319 -30.55 -20.85 -9.54
N LYS A 320 -29.41 -21.43 -9.15
CA LYS A 320 -29.27 -22.25 -7.93
C LYS A 320 -28.12 -21.78 -7.04
N LYS A 321 -26.98 -21.42 -7.62
CA LYS A 321 -25.77 -21.01 -6.92
C LYS A 321 -24.95 -20.01 -7.70
N TRP A 322 -24.04 -19.37 -6.99
CA TRP A 322 -23.00 -18.53 -7.59
C TRP A 322 -21.95 -19.40 -8.28
N LYS A 323 -21.51 -18.92 -9.44
CA LYS A 323 -20.54 -19.56 -10.32
C LYS A 323 -19.46 -18.55 -10.68
N LEU A 324 -18.21 -18.99 -10.61
CA LEU A 324 -17.05 -18.18 -10.93
C LEU A 324 -17.08 -17.74 -12.41
N ILE A 325 -16.84 -16.45 -12.63
CA ILE A 325 -16.53 -15.85 -13.94
C ILE A 325 -15.01 -15.64 -14.03
N SER A 326 -14.45 -14.96 -13.04
CA SER A 326 -13.03 -14.62 -12.98
C SER A 326 -12.60 -14.44 -11.53
N GLN A 327 -11.32 -14.68 -11.27
CA GLN A 327 -10.65 -14.33 -10.03
C GLN A 327 -9.40 -13.51 -10.37
N TYR A 328 -9.00 -12.64 -9.45
CA TYR A 328 -7.79 -11.83 -9.56
C TYR A 328 -7.09 -11.83 -8.22
N ASP A 329 -5.76 -11.92 -8.28
CA ASP A 329 -4.85 -11.73 -7.16
C ASP A 329 -3.77 -10.74 -7.60
N ALA A 330 -3.59 -9.65 -6.86
CA ALA A 330 -2.58 -8.65 -7.17
C ALA A 330 -1.15 -9.22 -7.14
N ALA A 331 -0.93 -10.34 -6.45
CA ALA A 331 0.34 -11.05 -6.48
C ALA A 331 0.72 -11.55 -7.89
N ASP A 332 -0.26 -11.81 -8.77
CA ASP A 332 -0.01 -12.18 -10.17
C ASP A 332 0.51 -10.98 -10.99
N VAL A 333 0.29 -9.74 -10.52
CA VAL A 333 0.79 -8.51 -11.13
C VAL A 333 2.15 -8.14 -10.55
N ALA A 334 2.24 -8.10 -9.22
CA ALA A 334 3.47 -7.83 -8.49
C ALA A 334 3.43 -8.49 -7.10
N ASP A 335 4.51 -9.17 -6.74
CA ASP A 335 4.69 -9.77 -5.42
C ASP A 335 6.08 -9.41 -4.86
N TYR A 336 6.11 -8.43 -3.97
CA TYR A 336 7.34 -7.93 -3.33
C TYR A 336 7.91 -8.89 -2.27
N SER A 337 7.25 -10.03 -2.02
CA SER A 337 7.84 -11.14 -1.25
C SER A 337 8.62 -12.12 -2.13
N SER A 338 8.31 -12.17 -3.41
CA SER A 338 8.94 -13.09 -4.38
C SER A 338 10.25 -12.53 -4.94
N ASP A 339 10.35 -11.21 -5.10
CA ASP A 339 11.49 -10.52 -5.70
C ASP A 339 12.19 -9.53 -4.75
N TRP A 340 13.43 -9.20 -5.07
CA TRP A 340 14.23 -8.24 -4.29
C TRP A 340 14.02 -6.83 -4.83
N HIS A 341 13.54 -5.92 -3.99
CA HIS A 341 13.36 -4.51 -4.33
C HIS A 341 14.24 -3.61 -3.45
N THR A 342 14.65 -2.45 -4.00
CA THR A 342 15.25 -1.39 -3.19
C THR A 342 14.21 -0.36 -2.80
N TYR A 343 14.17 -0.04 -1.51
CA TYR A 343 13.34 1.01 -0.94
C TYR A 343 14.29 2.06 -0.38
N GLY A 344 14.13 3.30 -0.81
CA GLY A 344 15.03 4.35 -0.38
C GLY A 344 14.40 5.72 -0.26
N MET A 345 15.10 6.58 0.45
CA MET A 345 14.66 7.92 0.74
C MET A 345 15.86 8.87 0.78
N ALA A 346 15.81 9.93 -0.02
CA ALA A 346 16.68 11.09 0.19
C ALA A 346 16.00 12.06 1.14
N TRP A 347 16.71 12.43 2.19
CA TRP A 347 16.24 13.33 3.24
C TRP A 347 17.24 14.48 3.40
N ASP A 348 16.73 15.70 3.29
CA ASP A 348 17.45 16.92 3.65
C ASP A 348 16.59 17.86 4.50
N GLN A 349 17.08 19.08 4.73
CA GLN A 349 16.39 20.07 5.56
C GLN A 349 15.03 20.51 4.98
N ASP A 350 14.83 20.34 3.66
CA ASP A 350 13.70 20.92 2.93
C ASP A 350 12.71 19.84 2.47
N TYR A 351 13.19 18.65 2.11
CA TYR A 351 12.37 17.60 1.50
C TYR A 351 12.75 16.17 1.91
N PHE A 352 11.74 15.31 1.80
CA PHE A 352 11.87 13.87 1.63
C PHE A 352 11.55 13.52 0.18
N HIS A 353 12.36 12.66 -0.42
CA HIS A 353 12.15 12.08 -1.74
C HIS A 353 12.22 10.56 -1.63
N PHE A 354 11.12 9.86 -1.94
CA PHE A 354 11.00 8.42 -1.78
C PHE A 354 11.15 7.69 -3.11
N TYR A 355 11.92 6.61 -3.09
CA TYR A 355 12.33 5.85 -4.25
C TYR A 355 12.02 4.36 -4.07
N MET A 356 11.54 3.73 -5.13
CA MET A 356 11.48 2.28 -5.25
C MET A 356 12.27 1.89 -6.49
N ASP A 357 13.23 0.96 -6.35
CA ASP A 357 14.13 0.52 -7.41
C ASP A 357 14.80 1.71 -8.15
N GLY A 358 15.22 2.70 -7.36
CA GLY A 358 15.84 3.94 -7.84
C GLY A 358 14.88 4.95 -8.49
N LYS A 359 13.60 4.60 -8.68
CA LYS A 359 12.59 5.47 -9.30
C LYS A 359 11.88 6.32 -8.25
N LEU A 360 11.88 7.63 -8.44
CA LEU A 360 11.15 8.56 -7.59
C LEU A 360 9.64 8.34 -7.76
N TYR A 361 8.91 8.12 -6.66
CA TYR A 361 7.45 7.98 -6.70
C TYR A 361 6.71 8.96 -5.79
N TYR A 362 7.40 9.55 -4.79
CA TYR A 362 6.79 10.50 -3.89
C TYR A 362 7.80 11.53 -3.36
N SER A 363 7.31 12.72 -3.06
CA SER A 363 8.08 13.75 -2.37
C SER A 363 7.18 14.57 -1.48
N MET A 364 7.71 14.97 -0.32
CA MET A 364 7.03 15.86 0.61
C MET A 364 8.02 16.79 1.28
N ARG A 365 7.52 17.94 1.71
CA ARG A 365 8.32 18.92 2.44
C ARG A 365 8.72 18.33 3.79
N ASN A 366 9.93 18.62 4.23
CA ASN A 366 10.38 18.38 5.60
C ASN A 366 10.09 19.61 6.47
N ASP A 367 9.16 19.47 7.39
CA ASP A 367 8.76 20.50 8.36
C ASP A 367 8.91 20.05 9.82
N VAL A 368 9.41 18.82 10.03
CA VAL A 368 9.37 18.14 11.32
C VAL A 368 10.65 17.39 11.68
N CYS A 369 11.36 16.75 10.74
CA CYS A 369 12.47 15.86 11.07
C CYS A 369 13.81 16.57 10.90
N PHE A 370 14.36 17.07 12.01
CA PHE A 370 15.63 17.80 12.04
C PHE A 370 16.66 17.21 13.02
N SER A 371 16.27 16.19 13.79
CA SER A 371 17.14 15.46 14.73
C SER A 371 17.72 14.20 14.09
N GLU A 372 18.79 13.66 14.66
CA GLU A 372 19.29 12.36 14.23
C GLU A 372 18.28 11.23 14.52
N GLN A 373 18.37 10.16 13.74
CA GLN A 373 17.46 9.03 13.73
C GLN A 373 18.24 7.70 13.76
N THR A 374 17.65 6.66 14.36
CA THR A 374 18.13 5.28 14.16
C THR A 374 17.40 4.65 12.98
N ILE A 375 18.03 3.68 12.32
CA ILE A 375 17.38 2.85 11.32
C ILE A 375 16.70 1.68 12.03
N LEU A 376 15.48 1.34 11.62
CA LEU A 376 14.72 0.22 12.15
C LEU A 376 14.23 -0.70 11.04
N PHE A 377 14.27 -2.00 11.33
CA PHE A 377 13.56 -3.03 10.57
C PHE A 377 12.62 -3.76 11.50
N SER A 378 11.36 -3.89 11.08
CA SER A 378 10.32 -4.60 11.84
C SER A 378 9.51 -5.48 10.91
N LEU A 379 9.34 -6.74 11.31
CA LEU A 379 8.20 -7.53 10.85
C LEU A 379 7.15 -7.50 11.97
N ALA A 380 5.93 -7.09 11.65
CA ALA A 380 4.80 -7.14 12.58
C ALA A 380 3.64 -7.92 11.96
N ILE A 381 2.88 -8.63 12.80
CA ILE A 381 1.58 -9.18 12.41
C ILE A 381 0.52 -8.21 12.89
N LEU A 382 -0.17 -7.57 11.97
CA LEU A 382 -1.22 -6.59 12.27
C LEU A 382 -2.59 -7.24 12.28
N LYS A 383 -3.53 -6.59 12.98
CA LYS A 383 -4.95 -6.94 12.91
C LYS A 383 -5.45 -6.94 11.45
N ALA A 384 -6.48 -7.76 11.20
CA ALA A 384 -6.94 -8.04 9.84
C ALA A 384 -7.46 -6.81 9.11
N GLU A 385 -7.94 -5.84 9.88
CA GLU A 385 -8.45 -4.55 9.43
C GLU A 385 -7.38 -3.60 8.89
N ILE A 386 -6.09 -3.93 9.01
CA ILE A 386 -4.97 -3.07 8.61
C ILE A 386 -4.16 -3.69 7.47
N ALA A 387 -3.70 -4.93 7.65
CA ALA A 387 -2.81 -5.59 6.69
C ALA A 387 -3.45 -6.81 5.98
N GLY A 388 -4.74 -7.06 6.22
CA GLY A 388 -5.49 -8.15 5.60
C GLY A 388 -5.56 -9.41 6.48
N PRO A 389 -6.20 -10.47 5.97
CA PRO A 389 -6.53 -11.66 6.76
C PRO A 389 -5.32 -12.27 7.48
N VAL A 390 -5.47 -12.47 8.79
CA VAL A 390 -4.46 -13.14 9.63
C VAL A 390 -4.74 -14.64 9.62
N THR A 391 -3.86 -15.42 8.98
CA THR A 391 -4.04 -16.87 8.80
C THR A 391 -2.75 -17.63 9.08
N ASP A 392 -2.83 -18.96 9.16
CA ASP A 392 -1.67 -19.82 9.42
C ASP A 392 -0.63 -19.80 8.29
N ALA A 393 -0.97 -19.25 7.12
CA ALA A 393 -0.03 -19.01 6.02
C ALA A 393 1.10 -18.05 6.42
N ILE A 394 0.91 -17.22 7.45
CA ILE A 394 1.95 -16.34 7.99
C ILE A 394 3.08 -17.17 8.61
N ASN A 395 2.78 -18.30 9.26
CA ASN A 395 3.77 -19.04 10.05
C ASN A 395 4.96 -19.52 9.20
N GLY A 396 6.17 -19.12 9.58
CA GLY A 396 7.39 -19.48 8.86
C GLY A 396 7.72 -18.57 7.67
N THR A 397 6.94 -17.53 7.43
CA THR A 397 7.35 -16.45 6.51
C THR A 397 8.42 -15.57 7.16
N SER A 398 9.14 -14.79 6.35
CA SER A 398 10.13 -13.84 6.86
C SER A 398 10.28 -12.64 5.95
N MET A 399 10.47 -11.46 6.56
CA MET A 399 11.00 -10.29 5.87
C MET A 399 12.51 -10.51 5.72
N LYS A 400 13.03 -10.37 4.50
CA LYS A 400 14.43 -10.71 4.18
C LYS A 400 15.17 -9.49 3.70
N ILE A 401 16.20 -9.05 4.42
CA ILE A 401 16.98 -7.86 4.11
C ILE A 401 18.37 -8.30 3.63
N ASP A 402 18.71 -7.93 2.40
CA ASP A 402 20.00 -8.19 1.76
C ASP A 402 21.06 -7.19 2.22
N TYR A 403 20.71 -5.90 2.20
CA TYR A 403 21.57 -4.85 2.73
C TYR A 403 20.78 -3.64 3.20
N VAL A 404 21.43 -2.81 3.99
CA VAL A 404 21.05 -1.42 4.22
C VAL A 404 22.26 -0.50 4.03
N ARG A 405 22.04 0.65 3.40
CA ARG A 405 23.07 1.62 3.05
C ARG A 405 22.62 3.03 3.40
N TYR A 406 23.56 3.81 3.90
CA TYR A 406 23.42 5.22 4.20
C TYR A 406 24.51 6.01 3.48
N TYR A 407 24.09 7.05 2.77
CA TYR A 407 24.95 7.89 1.97
C TYR A 407 24.80 9.34 2.40
N THR A 408 25.91 10.09 2.34
CA THR A 408 25.91 11.55 2.48
C THR A 408 26.08 12.20 1.12
N ARG A 409 25.57 13.42 0.96
CA ARG A 409 25.71 14.17 -0.29
C ARG A 409 27.20 14.54 -0.49
N LYS A 410 27.72 14.34 -1.70
CA LYS A 410 29.08 14.80 -2.03
C LYS A 410 29.12 16.33 -1.97
N LYS A 411 30.23 16.85 -1.45
CA LYS A 411 30.52 18.28 -1.45
C LYS A 411 30.89 18.78 -2.83
#